data_AF-A0A7S3T7M0-F1
#
_entry.id   AF-A0A7S3T7M0-F1
#
_cell.length_a   1.000
_cell.length_b   1.000
_cell.length_c   1.000
_cell.angle_alpha   90.00
_cell.angle_beta   90.00
_cell.angle_gamma   90.00
#
_symmetry.space_group_name_H-M   'P 1'
#
loop_
_entity.id
_entity.type
_entity.pdbx_description
1 polymer ?
#
loop_
_entity_poly.entity_id
_entity_poly.type
_entity_poly.pdbx_seq_one_letter_code
_entity_poly.pdbx_strand_id
1 'polypeptide(L)'
;LDQFVCRYTCAAVVSMTETMAVKGGKQVRKLDIGEAVEGLEEPVRDETVGLMRVKAKAQKDGQEGYVTLAGNQGTVYLEPYSALAACQRKVERAVKECSDSAREAGKYLEQKIEELKPVRTGPLAETKAELQKLKPRVSKIQTGNTDLKKKVVESERKHREAIAAERKKRQEAADRKAATTILDEVSALVSAQEETVGKALPPADAMAESRGAKEDDPLKAMDKAAADLEAAVASLAEAQAKIK
;
A
#
# COMPACT_ATOMS: atom_id res chain seq x y z
N LEU A 1 1.49 9.99 -22.31
CA LEU A 1 0.91 10.67 -21.12
C LEU A 1 0.15 9.70 -20.21
N ASP A 2 -0.40 8.59 -20.72
CA ASP A 2 -1.03 7.49 -19.93
C ASP A 2 -0.20 6.88 -18.78
N GLN A 3 1.10 7.13 -18.73
CA GLN A 3 2.01 6.59 -17.71
C GLN A 3 2.00 7.38 -16.39
N PHE A 4 1.43 8.59 -16.37
CA PHE A 4 1.38 9.46 -15.17
C PHE A 4 0.01 9.49 -14.49
N VAL A 5 -0.90 8.62 -14.93
CA VAL A 5 -2.28 8.62 -14.47
C VAL A 5 -2.42 7.70 -13.26
N CYS A 6 -2.77 8.24 -12.10
CA CYS A 6 -3.06 7.47 -10.89
C CYS A 6 -4.39 6.71 -11.06
N ARG A 7 -4.32 5.41 -11.35
CA ARG A 7 -5.49 4.54 -11.41
C ARG A 7 -5.74 3.87 -10.07
N TYR A 8 -7.00 3.68 -9.72
CA TYR A 8 -7.44 2.94 -8.53
C TYR A 8 -8.39 1.80 -8.91
N THR A 9 -8.45 0.78 -8.07
CA THR A 9 -9.51 -0.23 -8.08
C THR A 9 -10.35 -0.08 -6.82
N CYS A 10 -11.67 -0.13 -6.99
CA CYS A 10 -12.64 -0.26 -5.91
C CYS A 10 -12.48 -1.60 -5.17
N ALA A 11 -12.06 -1.57 -3.90
CA ALA A 11 -11.90 -2.74 -3.04
C ALA A 11 -13.17 -3.07 -2.24
N ALA A 12 -13.99 -2.05 -1.94
CA ALA A 12 -15.27 -2.18 -1.27
C ALA A 12 -16.27 -1.25 -1.93
N VAL A 13 -17.55 -1.66 -1.98
CA VAL A 13 -18.60 -0.87 -2.60
C VAL A 13 -18.65 0.55 -1.99
N VAL A 14 -18.50 1.58 -2.81
CA VAL A 14 -18.37 2.96 -2.36
C VAL A 14 -19.20 3.91 -3.23
N SER A 15 -19.70 4.97 -2.60
CA SER A 15 -20.45 6.03 -3.29
C SER A 15 -19.50 7.07 -3.88
N MET A 16 -19.73 7.42 -5.14
CA MET A 16 -19.13 8.59 -5.78
C MET A 16 -20.08 9.78 -5.63
N THR A 17 -19.59 10.91 -5.14
CA THR A 17 -20.38 12.13 -4.92
C THR A 17 -19.91 13.26 -5.83
N GLU A 18 -20.81 14.16 -6.18
CA GLU A 18 -20.48 15.28 -7.08
C GLU A 18 -19.49 16.26 -6.43
N THR A 19 -19.61 16.43 -5.11
CA THR A 19 -18.78 17.33 -4.29
C THR A 19 -17.94 16.56 -3.27
N MET A 20 -16.96 17.24 -2.66
CA MET A 20 -16.15 16.70 -1.56
C MET A 20 -16.96 16.30 -0.32
N ALA A 21 -18.11 16.94 -0.07
CA ALA A 21 -18.95 16.61 1.08
C ALA A 21 -19.50 15.17 1.01
N VAL A 22 -19.19 14.35 2.03
CA VAL A 22 -19.79 13.01 2.19
C VAL A 22 -21.23 13.10 2.70
N LYS A 23 -21.48 14.03 3.63
CA LYS A 23 -22.79 14.23 4.25
C LYS A 23 -23.52 15.36 3.53
N GLY A 24 -24.66 15.06 2.92
CA GLY A 24 -25.45 16.03 2.12
C GLY A 24 -24.98 16.19 0.67
N GLY A 25 -23.86 15.57 0.28
CA GLY A 25 -23.42 15.52 -1.11
C GLY A 25 -24.32 14.63 -1.97
N LYS A 26 -24.65 15.09 -3.18
CA LYS A 26 -25.42 14.30 -4.15
C LYS A 26 -24.58 13.12 -4.64
N GLN A 27 -25.12 11.91 -4.51
CA GLN A 27 -24.51 10.71 -5.07
C GLN A 27 -24.65 10.75 -6.60
N VAL A 28 -23.53 10.65 -7.30
CA VAL A 28 -23.49 10.51 -8.76
C VAL A 28 -23.78 9.06 -9.12
N ARG A 29 -23.06 8.13 -8.48
CA ARG A 29 -23.26 6.68 -8.65
C ARG A 29 -22.60 5.87 -7.54
N LYS A 30 -22.85 4.56 -7.56
CA LYS A 30 -22.12 3.57 -6.76
C LYS A 30 -21.04 2.90 -7.62
N LEU A 31 -19.87 2.68 -7.02
CA LEU A 31 -18.78 1.91 -7.61
C LEU A 31 -18.81 0.51 -7.01
N ASP A 32 -18.77 -0.49 -7.88
CA ASP A 32 -18.79 -1.90 -7.49
C ASP A 32 -17.37 -2.40 -7.20
N ILE A 33 -17.26 -3.46 -6.39
CA ILE A 33 -15.97 -4.10 -6.14
C ILE A 33 -15.33 -4.55 -7.46
N GLY A 34 -14.06 -4.19 -7.65
CA GLY A 34 -13.28 -4.50 -8.84
C GLY A 34 -13.40 -3.47 -9.96
N GLU A 35 -14.24 -2.45 -9.81
CA GLU A 35 -14.34 -1.35 -10.77
C GLU A 35 -13.09 -0.47 -10.73
N ALA A 36 -12.60 -0.06 -11.90
CA ALA A 36 -11.43 0.79 -12.03
C ALA A 36 -11.84 2.25 -12.22
N VAL A 37 -11.12 3.15 -11.56
CA VAL A 37 -11.30 4.59 -11.68
C VAL A 37 -9.95 5.27 -11.92
N GLU A 38 -10.01 6.40 -12.61
CA GLU A 38 -8.87 7.24 -12.93
C GLU A 38 -8.88 8.48 -12.02
N GLY A 39 -7.85 8.67 -11.20
CA GLY A 39 -7.68 9.88 -10.40
C GLY A 39 -7.40 11.08 -11.29
N LEU A 40 -8.26 12.09 -11.21
CA LEU A 40 -8.15 13.35 -11.95
C LEU A 40 -7.37 14.42 -11.17
N GLU A 41 -7.37 14.31 -9.84
CA GLU A 41 -6.72 15.24 -8.91
C GLU A 41 -5.97 14.42 -7.84
N GLU A 42 -5.05 15.06 -7.11
CA GLU A 42 -4.39 14.42 -5.97
C GLU A 42 -5.40 14.14 -4.83
N PRO A 43 -5.17 13.11 -4.01
CA PRO A 43 -5.96 12.87 -2.80
C PRO A 43 -5.95 14.07 -1.85
N VAL A 44 -7.14 14.60 -1.53
CA VAL A 44 -7.32 15.71 -0.59
C VAL A 44 -8.10 15.24 0.64
N ARG A 45 -7.73 15.77 1.81
CA ARG A 45 -8.45 15.51 3.06
C ARG A 45 -9.71 16.37 3.14
N ASP A 46 -10.85 15.73 3.30
CA ASP A 46 -12.09 16.42 3.68
C ASP A 46 -12.01 16.75 5.18
N GLU A 47 -11.85 18.04 5.49
CA GLU A 47 -11.72 18.53 6.87
C GLU A 47 -12.97 18.30 7.73
N THR A 48 -14.15 18.16 7.11
CA THR A 48 -15.41 18.00 7.86
C THR A 48 -15.57 16.61 8.47
N VAL A 49 -15.07 15.58 7.78
CA VAL A 49 -15.18 14.17 8.19
C VAL A 49 -13.82 13.49 8.42
N GLY A 50 -12.71 14.19 8.12
CA GLY A 50 -11.35 13.70 8.29
C GLY A 50 -10.95 12.62 7.29
N LEU A 51 -11.65 12.49 6.16
CA LEU A 51 -11.48 11.40 5.19
C LEU A 51 -10.64 11.85 4.00
N MET A 52 -9.74 10.98 3.52
CA MET A 52 -9.04 11.21 2.26
C MET A 52 -9.98 10.88 1.09
N ARG A 53 -10.15 11.84 0.18
CA ARG A 53 -10.98 11.69 -1.02
C ARG A 53 -10.18 12.05 -2.26
N VAL A 54 -10.53 11.42 -3.37
CA VAL A 54 -9.93 11.69 -4.68
C VAL A 54 -11.03 11.99 -5.67
N LYS A 55 -10.84 13.00 -6.52
CA LYS A 55 -11.70 13.20 -7.69
C LYS A 55 -11.29 12.18 -8.73
N ALA A 56 -12.23 11.35 -9.16
CA ALA A 56 -11.95 10.27 -10.06
C ALA A 56 -13.01 10.14 -11.16
N LYS A 57 -12.58 9.62 -12.31
CA LYS A 57 -13.42 9.25 -13.45
C LYS A 57 -13.58 7.74 -13.50
N ALA A 58 -14.80 7.25 -13.50
CA ALA A 58 -15.04 5.81 -13.60
C ALA A 58 -14.77 5.28 -15.01
N GLN A 59 -13.99 4.20 -15.13
CA GLN A 59 -13.65 3.63 -16.43
C GLN A 59 -14.86 2.98 -17.12
N LYS A 60 -15.86 2.54 -16.35
CA LYS A 60 -17.03 1.79 -16.84
C LYS A 60 -17.99 2.65 -17.66
N ASP A 61 -18.22 3.89 -17.25
CA ASP A 61 -19.24 4.79 -17.81
C ASP A 61 -18.77 6.23 -18.01
N GLY A 62 -17.52 6.55 -17.63
CA GLY A 62 -16.93 7.88 -17.79
C GLY A 62 -17.45 8.94 -16.81
N GLN A 63 -18.30 8.57 -15.83
CA GLN A 63 -18.81 9.53 -14.85
C GLN A 63 -17.72 9.97 -13.87
N GLU A 64 -17.76 11.24 -13.50
CA GLU A 64 -16.75 11.88 -12.65
C GLU A 64 -17.33 12.28 -11.29
N GLY A 65 -16.51 12.20 -10.25
CA GLY A 65 -16.89 12.66 -8.92
C GLY A 65 -15.85 12.30 -7.87
N TYR A 66 -16.13 12.66 -6.62
CA TYR A 66 -15.29 12.40 -5.48
C TYR A 66 -15.58 11.04 -4.85
N VAL A 67 -14.52 10.28 -4.59
CA VAL A 67 -14.59 8.96 -3.98
C VAL A 67 -13.67 8.92 -2.75
N THR A 68 -14.15 8.31 -1.67
CA THR A 68 -13.36 8.13 -0.46
C THR A 68 -12.32 7.03 -0.67
N LEU A 69 -11.07 7.25 -0.27
CA LEU A 69 -10.00 6.25 -0.38
C LEU A 69 -10.10 5.20 0.71
N ALA A 70 -10.24 5.63 1.96
CA ALA A 70 -10.41 4.78 3.13
C ALA A 70 -11.34 5.44 4.15
N GLY A 71 -12.18 4.63 4.81
CA GLY A 71 -13.10 5.06 5.85
C GLY A 71 -12.44 5.15 7.24
N ASN A 72 -13.11 5.85 8.16
CA ASN A 72 -12.61 6.08 9.53
C ASN A 72 -12.44 4.80 10.38
N GLN A 73 -13.07 3.68 9.99
CA GLN A 73 -12.95 2.38 10.66
C GLN A 73 -11.95 1.44 9.97
N GLY A 74 -11.04 1.97 9.14
CA GLY A 74 -10.01 1.18 8.47
C GLY A 74 -10.47 0.44 7.21
N THR A 75 -11.72 0.62 6.77
CA THR A 75 -12.19 0.07 5.49
C THR A 75 -11.50 0.77 4.33
N VAL A 76 -10.77 0.03 3.50
CA VAL A 76 -10.20 0.55 2.25
C VAL A 76 -11.23 0.45 1.14
N TYR A 77 -11.58 1.57 0.52
CA TYR A 77 -12.52 1.63 -0.59
C TYR A 77 -11.82 1.68 -1.94
N LEU A 78 -10.70 2.40 -2.05
CA LEU A 78 -9.88 2.48 -3.26
C LEU A 78 -8.46 2.02 -2.97
N GLU A 79 -8.00 1.03 -3.73
CA GLU A 79 -6.61 0.57 -3.74
C GLU A 79 -5.91 1.01 -5.02
N PRO A 80 -4.59 1.26 -5.00
CA PRO A 80 -3.83 1.52 -6.22
C PRO A 80 -4.06 0.43 -7.26
N TYR A 81 -4.35 0.83 -8.50
CA TYR A 81 -4.60 -0.11 -9.59
C TYR A 81 -3.35 -0.93 -9.88
N SER A 82 -3.53 -2.24 -9.96
CA SER A 82 -2.53 -3.17 -10.46
C SER A 82 -3.11 -3.89 -11.68
N ALA A 83 -2.42 -3.78 -12.82
CA ALA A 83 -2.80 -4.47 -14.04
C ALA A 83 -2.88 -5.99 -13.82
N LEU A 84 -2.03 -6.53 -12.95
CA LEU A 84 -2.07 -7.92 -12.56
C LEU A 84 -3.28 -8.23 -11.69
N ALA A 85 -3.59 -7.42 -10.68
CA ALA A 85 -4.78 -7.63 -9.83
C ALA A 85 -6.07 -7.57 -10.66
N ALA A 86 -6.12 -6.69 -11.67
CA ALA A 86 -7.22 -6.63 -12.62
C ALA A 86 -7.31 -7.91 -13.48
N CYS A 87 -6.18 -8.45 -13.95
CA CYS A 87 -6.12 -9.72 -14.66
C CYS A 87 -6.56 -10.90 -13.78
N GLN A 88 -6.07 -10.97 -12.54
CA GLN A 88 -6.43 -11.98 -11.54
C GLN A 88 -7.94 -12.03 -11.32
N ARG A 89 -8.59 -10.89 -11.07
CA ARG A 89 -10.05 -10.80 -10.91
C ARG A 89 -10.82 -11.31 -12.13
N LYS A 90 -10.32 -11.05 -13.35
CA LYS A 90 -10.93 -11.58 -14.59
C LYS A 90 -10.83 -13.11 -14.65
N VAL A 91 -9.67 -13.66 -14.31
CA VAL A 91 -9.44 -15.12 -14.26
C VAL A 91 -10.33 -15.75 -13.20
N GLU A 92 -10.37 -15.20 -11.98
CA GLU A 92 -11.18 -15.72 -10.88
C GLU A 92 -12.68 -15.73 -11.24
N ARG A 93 -13.17 -14.65 -11.86
CA ARG A 93 -14.55 -14.58 -12.37
C ARG A 93 -14.82 -15.67 -13.40
N ALA A 94 -13.96 -15.82 -14.41
CA ALA A 94 -14.14 -16.82 -15.46
C ALA A 94 -14.12 -18.26 -14.90
N VAL A 95 -13.22 -18.55 -13.94
CA VAL A 95 -13.16 -19.86 -13.27
C VAL A 95 -14.43 -20.11 -12.45
N LYS A 96 -14.94 -19.10 -11.75
CA LYS A 96 -16.20 -19.21 -11.00
C LYS A 96 -17.39 -19.48 -11.92
N GLU A 97 -17.55 -18.69 -12.97
CA GLU A 97 -18.65 -18.86 -13.95
C GLU A 97 -18.60 -20.24 -14.62
N CYS A 98 -17.40 -20.71 -14.99
CA CYS A 98 -17.21 -22.06 -15.52
C CYS A 98 -17.59 -23.15 -14.50
N SER A 99 -17.18 -22.98 -13.24
CA SER A 99 -17.52 -23.91 -12.16
C SER A 99 -19.01 -23.96 -11.89
N ASP A 100 -19.67 -22.80 -11.81
CA ASP A 100 -21.11 -22.72 -11.54
C ASP A 100 -21.90 -23.35 -12.70
N SER A 101 -21.51 -23.06 -13.95
CA SER A 101 -22.14 -23.67 -15.14
C SER A 101 -21.98 -25.20 -15.16
N ALA A 102 -20.79 -25.72 -14.85
CA ALA A 102 -20.55 -27.16 -14.77
C ALA A 102 -21.33 -27.84 -13.63
N ARG A 103 -21.56 -27.11 -12.52
CA ARG A 103 -22.37 -27.59 -11.39
C ARG A 103 -23.85 -27.67 -11.78
N GLU A 104 -24.39 -26.62 -12.38
CA GLU A 104 -25.79 -26.60 -12.81
C GLU A 104 -26.07 -27.62 -13.92
N ALA A 105 -25.14 -27.82 -14.86
CA ALA A 105 -25.23 -28.90 -15.85
C ALA A 105 -25.27 -30.29 -15.18
N GLY A 106 -24.48 -30.50 -14.13
CA GLY A 106 -24.50 -31.75 -13.36
C GLY A 106 -25.82 -31.99 -12.64
N LYS A 107 -26.38 -30.97 -11.99
CA LYS A 107 -27.69 -31.06 -11.33
C LYS A 107 -28.80 -31.37 -12.33
N TYR A 108 -28.82 -30.67 -13.47
CA TYR A 108 -29.82 -30.91 -14.51
C TYR A 108 -29.73 -32.34 -15.04
N LEU A 109 -28.51 -32.84 -15.27
CA LEU A 109 -28.28 -34.22 -15.71
C LEU A 109 -28.80 -35.24 -14.70
N GLU A 110 -28.50 -35.07 -13.42
CA GLU A 110 -28.97 -35.96 -12.35
C GLU A 110 -30.49 -35.93 -12.22
N GLN A 111 -31.08 -34.74 -12.27
CA GLN A 111 -32.54 -34.57 -12.26
C GLN A 111 -33.20 -35.34 -13.40
N LYS A 112 -32.72 -35.21 -14.64
CA LYS A 112 -33.29 -35.93 -15.79
C LYS A 112 -33.12 -37.45 -15.69
N ILE A 113 -32.01 -37.92 -15.13
CA ILE A 113 -31.81 -39.36 -14.91
C ILE A 113 -32.77 -39.90 -13.85
N GLU A 114 -33.06 -39.14 -12.80
CA GLU A 114 -34.06 -39.51 -11.77
C GLU A 114 -35.49 -39.44 -12.31
N GLU A 115 -35.85 -38.43 -13.11
CA GLU A 115 -37.17 -38.37 -13.79
C GLU A 115 -37.41 -39.59 -14.69
N LEU A 116 -36.38 -40.06 -15.40
CA LEU A 116 -36.45 -41.23 -16.26
C LEU A 116 -36.23 -42.56 -15.52
N LYS A 117 -36.04 -42.53 -14.20
CA LYS A 117 -35.78 -43.73 -13.39
C LYS A 117 -36.82 -44.85 -13.56
N PRO A 118 -38.15 -44.59 -13.58
CA PRO A 118 -39.15 -45.66 -13.70
C PRO A 118 -39.26 -46.23 -15.11
N VAL A 119 -38.72 -45.55 -16.14
CA VAL A 119 -38.80 -46.00 -17.54
C VAL A 119 -37.82 -47.15 -17.76
N ARG A 120 -38.33 -48.29 -18.22
CA ARG A 120 -37.56 -49.54 -18.40
C ARG A 120 -37.33 -49.94 -19.85
N THR A 121 -38.15 -49.47 -20.78
CA THR A 121 -38.10 -49.87 -22.20
C THR A 121 -38.39 -48.69 -23.14
N GLY A 122 -38.07 -48.86 -24.42
CA GLY A 122 -38.35 -47.90 -25.47
C GLY A 122 -37.36 -46.72 -25.52
N PRO A 123 -37.63 -45.72 -26.40
CA PRO A 123 -36.70 -44.62 -26.69
C PRO A 123 -36.29 -43.78 -25.48
N LEU A 124 -37.16 -43.66 -24.47
CA LEU A 124 -36.87 -42.94 -23.23
C LEU A 124 -35.89 -43.71 -22.31
N ALA A 125 -35.91 -45.04 -22.33
CA ALA A 125 -34.92 -45.85 -21.61
C ALA A 125 -33.53 -45.73 -22.26
N GLU A 126 -33.47 -45.67 -23.60
CA GLU A 126 -32.24 -45.41 -24.36
C GLU A 126 -31.69 -44.01 -24.04
N THR A 127 -32.56 -42.99 -24.01
CA THR A 127 -32.19 -41.62 -23.63
C THR A 127 -31.56 -41.57 -22.24
N LYS A 128 -32.16 -42.26 -21.25
CA LYS A 128 -31.59 -42.37 -19.89
C LYS A 128 -30.20 -43.00 -19.90
N ALA A 129 -29.98 -44.06 -20.67
CA ALA A 129 -28.69 -44.71 -20.79
C ALA A 129 -27.63 -43.75 -21.38
N GLU A 130 -27.99 -42.95 -22.39
CA GLU A 130 -27.11 -41.93 -22.94
C GLU A 130 -26.79 -40.81 -21.93
N LEU A 131 -27.79 -40.34 -21.17
CA LEU A 131 -27.57 -39.36 -20.09
C LEU A 131 -26.63 -39.92 -19.01
N GLN A 132 -26.75 -41.20 -18.65
CA GLN A 132 -25.83 -41.85 -17.69
C GLN A 132 -24.38 -41.83 -18.19
N LYS A 133 -24.13 -41.98 -19.49
CA LYS A 133 -22.78 -41.88 -20.08
C LYS A 133 -22.20 -40.46 -20.00
N LEU A 134 -23.03 -39.42 -19.85
CA LEU A 134 -22.57 -38.04 -19.70
C LEU A 134 -22.08 -37.71 -18.28
N LYS A 135 -22.52 -38.46 -17.26
CA LYS A 135 -22.11 -38.25 -15.84
C LYS A 135 -20.59 -38.16 -15.64
N PRO A 136 -19.76 -39.12 -16.12
CA PRO A 136 -18.31 -39.04 -15.93
C PRO A 136 -17.67 -37.83 -16.63
N ARG A 137 -18.24 -37.36 -17.74
CA ARG A 137 -17.74 -36.17 -18.46
C ARG A 137 -17.97 -34.90 -17.64
N VAL A 138 -19.17 -34.73 -17.09
CA VAL A 138 -19.49 -33.59 -16.23
C VAL A 138 -18.66 -33.63 -14.94
N SER A 139 -18.52 -34.81 -14.34
CA SER A 139 -17.67 -35.01 -13.15
C SER A 139 -16.21 -34.62 -13.42
N LYS A 140 -15.65 -35.00 -14.57
CA LYS A 140 -14.28 -34.63 -14.98
C LYS A 140 -14.10 -33.10 -15.13
N ILE A 141 -15.12 -32.40 -15.62
CA ILE A 141 -15.10 -30.93 -15.72
C ILE A 141 -15.15 -30.30 -14.33
N GLN A 142 -16.01 -30.82 -13.44
CA GLN A 142 -16.14 -30.33 -12.07
C GLN A 142 -14.85 -30.50 -11.26
N THR A 143 -14.18 -31.65 -11.35
CA THR A 143 -12.88 -31.87 -10.71
C THR A 143 -11.80 -30.98 -11.31
N GLY A 144 -11.74 -30.86 -12.64
CA GLY A 144 -10.82 -29.94 -13.32
C GLY A 144 -10.99 -28.48 -12.89
N ASN A 145 -12.23 -27.99 -12.77
CA ASN A 145 -12.54 -26.64 -12.29
C ASN A 145 -12.13 -26.45 -10.82
N THR A 146 -12.32 -27.48 -9.99
CA THR A 146 -11.91 -27.45 -8.58
C THR A 146 -10.39 -27.35 -8.44
N ASP A 147 -9.65 -28.11 -9.24
CA ASP A 147 -8.18 -28.09 -9.25
C ASP A 147 -7.63 -26.79 -9.82
N LEU A 148 -8.24 -26.27 -10.90
CA LEU A 148 -7.88 -24.97 -11.46
C LEU A 148 -8.10 -23.85 -10.44
N LYS A 149 -9.23 -23.86 -9.73
CA LYS A 149 -9.52 -22.89 -8.67
C LYS A 149 -8.47 -22.92 -7.56
N LYS A 150 -8.05 -24.11 -7.11
CA LYS A 150 -6.96 -24.25 -6.12
C LYS A 150 -5.65 -23.64 -6.63
N LYS A 151 -5.28 -23.93 -7.88
CA LYS A 151 -4.04 -23.39 -8.50
C LYS A 151 -4.07 -21.87 -8.64
N VAL A 152 -5.21 -21.29 -9.01
CA VAL A 152 -5.38 -19.83 -9.10
C VAL A 152 -5.17 -19.19 -7.73
N VAL A 153 -5.86 -19.68 -6.69
CA VAL A 153 -5.73 -19.17 -5.32
C VAL A 153 -4.29 -19.29 -4.81
N GLU A 154 -3.62 -20.42 -5.06
CA GLU A 154 -2.22 -20.60 -4.66
C GLU A 154 -1.28 -19.64 -5.39
N SER A 155 -1.46 -19.46 -6.70
CA SER A 155 -0.67 -18.54 -7.53
C SER A 155 -0.85 -17.09 -7.06
N GLU A 156 -2.08 -16.68 -6.77
CA GLU A 156 -2.41 -15.36 -6.24
C GLU A 156 -1.78 -15.11 -4.87
N ARG A 157 -1.82 -16.10 -3.97
CA ARG A 157 -1.17 -16.01 -2.65
C ARG A 157 0.33 -15.80 -2.79
N LYS A 158 1.02 -16.66 -3.56
CA LYS A 158 2.47 -16.54 -3.79
C LYS A 158 2.83 -15.19 -4.39
N HIS A 159 2.02 -14.72 -5.34
CA HIS A 159 2.24 -13.42 -5.94
C HIS A 159 2.06 -12.26 -4.95
N ARG A 160 1.02 -12.31 -4.12
CA ARG A 160 0.77 -11.31 -3.07
C ARG A 160 1.91 -11.24 -2.06
N GLU A 161 2.39 -12.40 -1.61
CA GLU A 161 3.55 -12.52 -0.72
C GLU A 161 4.82 -11.92 -1.35
N ALA A 162 5.07 -12.22 -2.64
CA ALA A 162 6.21 -11.67 -3.37
C ALA A 162 6.15 -10.14 -3.50
N ILE A 163 4.98 -9.57 -3.85
CA ILE A 163 4.79 -8.11 -3.88
C ILE A 163 5.03 -7.50 -2.50
N ALA A 164 4.46 -8.09 -1.45
CA ALA A 164 4.57 -7.56 -0.09
C ALA A 164 6.03 -7.59 0.40
N ALA A 165 6.75 -8.69 0.14
CA ALA A 165 8.16 -8.83 0.47
C ALA A 165 9.03 -7.81 -0.27
N GLU A 166 8.80 -7.60 -1.56
CA GLU A 166 9.54 -6.61 -2.35
C GLU A 166 9.25 -5.17 -1.88
N ARG A 167 8.00 -4.84 -1.56
CA ARG A 167 7.63 -3.54 -0.97
C ARG A 167 8.33 -3.31 0.37
N LYS A 168 8.31 -4.31 1.25
CA LYS A 168 8.98 -4.26 2.55
C LYS A 168 10.49 -4.05 2.39
N LYS A 169 11.13 -4.80 1.49
CA LYS A 169 12.57 -4.66 1.20
C LYS A 169 12.93 -3.27 0.71
N ARG A 170 12.10 -2.67 -0.17
CA ARG A 170 12.31 -1.29 -0.65
C ARG A 170 12.12 -0.26 0.45
N GLN A 171 11.13 -0.44 1.31
CA GLN A 171 10.90 0.45 2.46
C GLN A 171 12.09 0.39 3.43
N GLU A 172 12.52 -0.80 3.83
CA GLU A 172 13.68 -0.98 4.71
C GLU A 172 14.97 -0.39 4.13
N ALA A 173 15.16 -0.49 2.81
CA ALA A 173 16.30 0.14 2.14
C ALA A 173 16.21 1.68 2.16
N ALA A 174 15.02 2.25 1.96
CA ALA A 174 14.80 3.69 2.05
C ALA A 174 14.98 4.21 3.48
N ASP A 175 14.42 3.51 4.47
CA ASP A 175 14.54 3.84 5.89
C ASP A 175 16.00 3.73 6.35
N ARG A 176 16.71 2.67 5.93
CA ARG A 176 18.15 2.54 6.20
C ARG A 176 18.93 3.70 5.60
N LYS A 177 18.64 4.07 4.35
CA LYS A 177 19.33 5.20 3.70
C LYS A 177 19.06 6.52 4.45
N ALA A 178 17.81 6.77 4.82
CA ALA A 178 17.45 7.95 5.60
C ALA A 178 18.16 7.97 6.96
N ALA A 179 18.18 6.84 7.67
CA ALA A 179 18.89 6.70 8.93
C ALA A 179 20.41 6.93 8.78
N THR A 180 21.04 6.41 7.72
CA THR A 180 22.45 6.66 7.42
C THR A 180 22.70 8.15 7.18
N THR A 181 21.86 8.82 6.38
CA THR A 181 22.00 10.26 6.15
C THR A 181 21.89 11.07 7.44
N ILE A 182 20.92 10.76 8.30
CA ILE A 182 20.78 11.42 9.61
C ILE A 182 22.01 11.17 10.48
N LEU A 183 22.51 9.94 10.54
CA LEU A 183 23.71 9.60 11.32
C LEU A 183 24.95 10.34 10.81
N ASP A 184 25.15 10.41 9.50
CA ASP A 184 26.27 11.12 8.89
C ASP A 184 26.22 12.62 9.20
N GLU A 185 25.03 13.24 9.11
CA GLU A 185 24.81 14.65 9.46
C GLU A 185 25.10 14.93 10.94
N VAL A 186 24.53 14.12 11.85
CA VAL A 186 24.76 14.27 13.29
C VAL A 186 26.22 14.01 13.65
N SER A 187 26.85 12.98 13.08
CA SER A 187 28.26 12.68 13.30
C SER A 187 29.16 13.84 12.86
N ALA A 188 28.89 14.43 11.69
CA ALA A 188 29.65 15.58 11.21
C ALA A 188 29.51 16.79 12.14
N LEU A 189 28.31 17.06 12.65
CA LEU A 189 28.07 18.12 13.63
C LEU A 189 28.82 17.86 14.94
N VAL A 190 28.75 16.65 15.49
CA VAL A 190 29.44 16.29 16.74
C VAL A 190 30.95 16.40 16.58
N SER A 191 31.54 15.84 15.52
CA SER A 191 32.99 15.93 15.28
C SER A 191 33.48 17.36 15.12
N ALA A 192 32.70 18.25 14.47
CA ALA A 192 33.04 19.67 14.40
C ALA A 192 33.04 20.36 15.78
N GLN A 193 32.11 19.97 16.66
CA GLN A 193 32.06 20.50 18.03
C GLN A 193 33.17 19.93 18.91
N GLU A 194 33.52 18.65 18.78
CA GLU A 194 34.67 18.05 19.47
C GLU A 194 35.97 18.78 19.10
N GLU A 195 36.16 19.13 17.82
CA GLU A 195 37.33 19.90 17.39
C GLU A 195 37.33 21.33 17.96
N THR A 196 36.17 21.98 17.99
CA THR A 196 36.02 23.35 18.51
C THR A 196 36.30 23.40 20.02
N VAL A 197 35.69 22.50 20.79
CA VAL A 197 35.89 22.36 22.23
C VAL A 197 37.32 21.92 22.54
N GLY A 198 37.86 20.98 21.77
CA GLY A 198 39.23 20.48 21.91
C GLY A 198 40.31 21.54 21.68
N LYS A 199 40.04 22.59 20.89
CA LYS A 199 40.93 23.76 20.74
C LYS A 199 40.78 24.77 21.87
N ALA A 200 39.57 24.97 22.39
CA ALA A 200 39.26 26.01 23.38
C ALA A 200 39.61 25.61 24.82
N LEU A 201 39.45 24.33 25.20
CA LEU A 201 39.69 23.88 26.58
C LEU A 201 41.16 23.89 27.01
N PRO A 202 42.14 23.38 26.23
CA PRO A 202 43.52 23.27 26.72
C PRO A 202 44.19 24.59 27.11
N PRO A 203 44.02 25.70 26.35
CA PRO A 203 44.52 27.01 26.78
C PRO A 203 43.85 27.49 28.07
N ALA A 204 42.55 27.28 28.23
CA ALA A 204 41.83 27.67 29.44
C ALA A 204 42.29 26.86 30.67
N ASP A 205 42.47 25.54 30.52
CA ASP A 205 42.98 24.66 31.57
C ASP A 205 44.41 25.05 31.98
N ALA A 206 45.30 25.27 31.02
CA ALA A 206 46.68 25.69 31.28
C ALA A 206 46.75 27.05 32.00
N MET A 207 45.84 27.97 31.67
CA MET A 207 45.71 29.26 32.36
C MET A 207 45.21 29.10 33.79
N ALA A 208 44.22 28.23 34.02
CA ALA A 208 43.70 27.94 35.36
C ALA A 208 44.77 27.30 36.26
N GLU A 209 45.56 26.37 35.74
CA GLU A 209 46.64 25.70 36.47
C GLU A 209 47.81 26.63 36.81
N SER A 210 48.23 27.43 35.84
CA SER A 210 49.39 28.32 36.01
C SER A 210 49.06 29.62 36.75
N ARG A 211 47.78 29.96 36.92
CA ARG A 211 47.31 31.27 37.42
C ARG A 211 47.94 32.45 36.65
N GLY A 212 48.25 32.24 35.37
CA GLY A 212 48.91 33.24 34.52
C GLY A 212 50.42 33.40 34.76
N ALA A 213 51.04 32.60 35.62
CA ALA A 213 52.46 32.74 35.96
C ALA A 213 53.44 32.41 34.80
N LYS A 214 52.93 31.89 33.68
CA LYS A 214 53.71 31.48 32.50
C LYS A 214 53.52 32.41 31.29
N GLU A 215 52.72 33.46 31.42
CA GLU A 215 52.40 34.38 30.32
C GLU A 215 52.98 35.77 30.60
N ASP A 216 53.49 36.44 29.55
CA ASP A 216 54.06 37.79 29.66
C ASP A 216 53.00 38.85 30.02
N ASP A 217 51.74 38.62 29.62
CA ASP A 217 50.57 39.45 29.96
C ASP A 217 49.39 38.56 30.37
N PRO A 218 49.28 38.23 31.68
CA PRO A 218 48.27 37.31 32.19
C PRO A 218 46.82 37.74 31.95
N LEU A 219 46.54 39.05 31.99
CA LEU A 219 45.20 39.60 31.76
C LEU A 219 44.78 39.39 30.31
N LYS A 220 45.66 39.71 29.37
CA LYS A 220 45.40 39.53 27.94
C LYS A 220 45.24 38.06 27.56
N ALA A 221 46.01 37.17 28.19
CA ALA A 221 45.86 35.72 27.99
C ALA A 221 44.54 35.18 28.56
N MET A 222 44.07 35.72 29.70
CA MET A 222 42.75 35.40 30.26
C MET A 222 41.60 35.87 29.38
N ASP A 223 41.66 37.11 28.88
CA ASP A 223 40.65 37.65 27.97
C ASP A 223 40.54 36.83 26.68
N LYS A 224 41.68 36.37 26.16
CA LYS A 224 41.71 35.49 24.98
C LYS A 224 41.08 34.13 25.26
N ALA A 225 41.44 33.48 26.37
CA ALA A 225 40.86 32.18 26.74
C ALA A 225 39.34 32.28 27.00
N ALA A 226 38.88 33.37 27.60
CA ALA A 226 37.45 33.65 27.77
C ALA A 226 36.74 33.80 26.42
N ALA A 227 37.30 34.58 25.50
CA ALA A 227 36.74 34.77 24.16
C ALA A 227 36.68 33.45 23.35
N ASP A 228 37.72 32.61 23.43
CA ASP A 228 37.77 31.31 22.75
C ASP A 228 36.70 30.35 23.31
N LEU A 229 36.45 30.37 24.62
CA LEU A 229 35.37 29.59 25.27
C LEU A 229 33.98 30.12 24.91
N GLU A 230 33.77 31.43 24.90
CA GLU A 230 32.49 32.03 24.48
C GLU A 230 32.15 31.69 23.03
N ALA A 231 33.15 31.72 22.13
CA ALA A 231 32.98 31.29 20.75
C ALA A 231 32.62 29.80 20.63
N ALA A 232 33.24 28.94 21.44
CA ALA A 232 32.90 27.52 21.49
C ALA A 232 31.46 27.28 21.99
N VAL A 233 31.02 28.01 23.01
CA VAL A 233 29.64 27.94 23.53
C VAL A 233 28.62 28.39 22.48
N ALA A 234 28.91 29.47 21.75
CA ALA A 234 28.05 29.93 20.67
C ALA A 234 27.91 28.89 19.54
N SER A 235 29.03 28.29 19.12
CA SER A 235 29.05 27.22 18.11
C SER A 235 28.24 25.99 18.56
N LEU A 236 28.36 25.58 19.82
CA LEU A 236 27.58 24.47 20.39
C LEU A 236 26.07 24.75 20.38
N ALA A 237 25.67 25.99 20.68
CA ALA A 237 24.26 26.40 20.67
C ALA A 237 23.66 26.34 19.25
N GLU A 238 24.40 26.76 18.24
CA GLU A 238 23.98 26.66 16.83
C GLU A 238 23.87 25.21 16.36
N ALA A 239 24.81 24.34 16.74
CA ALA A 239 24.76 22.93 16.42
C ALA A 239 23.56 22.24 17.09
N GLN A 240 23.27 22.58 18.36
CA GLN A 240 22.12 22.06 19.08
C GLN A 240 20.79 22.48 18.43
N ALA A 241 20.71 23.67 17.85
CA ALA A 241 19.53 24.14 17.13
C ALA A 241 19.27 23.37 15.82
N LYS A 242 20.30 22.81 15.19
CA LYS A 242 20.17 21.99 13.96
C LYS A 242 19.74 20.55 14.23
N ILE A 243 19.84 20.08 15.48
CA ILE A 243 19.50 18.72 15.90
C ILE A 243 18.06 18.64 16.45
N LYS A 244 17.48 19.76 16.89
CA LYS A 244 16.09 19.86 17.36
C LYS A 244 15.10 19.96 16.21
#